data_AF-A0A225ULF4-F1
#
_entry.id   AF-A0A225ULF4-F1
#
_cell.length_a   1.000
_cell.length_b   1.000
_cell.length_c   1.000
_cell.angle_alpha   90.00
_cell.angle_beta   90.00
_cell.angle_gamma   90.00
#
_symmetry.space_group_name_H-M   'P 1'
#
loop_
_entity.id
_entity.type
_entity.pdbx_description
1 polymer ?
#
loop_
_entity_poly.entity_id
_entity_poly.type
_entity_poly.pdbx_seq_one_letter_code
_entity_poly.pdbx_strand_id
1 'polypeptide(L)'
;SATLDADRFANFFGETSNEEKSKKKHKVKPCPVVKIPGRVFPVDIFHSKQRQIMGHRGPLSTYVRAAVETTMQVHNGEEPGHILVILTGQREIEDACAQIRALHREQEKRRDRMELRVLPLYGALQGRRQREIFDAVPMERVRKVIVATNIAETSLTIDGVRYVVDCGFTKQKVYNPTQQMESLVVVPISKVSAQQRAGRAGRTAPGKCYRLYNKSSYEDMAQETVPEIQRTNLANTVLYLKLLGIHDVLGFPYLDPPDEDSLLDALKQLYVLGALDATNVMK
;
A
#
# COMPACT_ATOMS: atom_id res chain seq x y z
N SER A 1 3.76 10.21 -9.46
CA SER A 1 3.60 8.98 -8.67
C SER A 1 4.95 8.35 -8.42
N ALA A 2 5.17 7.78 -7.24
CA ALA A 2 6.49 7.37 -6.76
C ALA A 2 7.12 6.17 -7.51
N THR A 3 6.31 5.39 -8.25
CA THR A 3 6.78 4.20 -8.98
C THR A 3 5.99 3.95 -10.27
N LEU A 4 5.32 4.96 -10.82
CA LEU A 4 4.68 4.79 -12.13
C LEU A 4 5.75 4.66 -13.20
N ASP A 5 5.57 3.69 -14.09
CA ASP A 5 6.22 3.69 -15.39
C ASP A 5 5.81 4.97 -16.13
N ALA A 6 6.65 6.00 -16.01
CA ALA A 6 6.40 7.31 -16.56
C ALA A 6 6.26 7.26 -18.08
N ASP A 7 6.95 6.32 -18.73
CA ASP A 7 6.93 6.17 -20.18
C ASP A 7 5.60 5.55 -20.62
N ARG A 8 5.08 4.57 -19.87
CA ARG A 8 3.73 4.02 -20.09
C ARG A 8 2.64 5.09 -19.99
N PHE A 9 2.70 5.93 -18.97
CA PHE A 9 1.76 7.05 -18.81
C PHE A 9 1.94 8.09 -19.91
N ALA A 10 3.18 8.40 -20.28
CA ALA A 10 3.47 9.35 -21.35
C ALA A 10 2.89 8.90 -22.69
N ASN A 11 2.98 7.60 -22.99
CA ASN A 11 2.39 7.02 -24.19
C ASN A 11 0.86 7.02 -24.14
N PHE A 12 0.26 6.67 -23.01
CA PHE A 12 -1.20 6.60 -22.86
C PHE A 12 -1.86 7.98 -22.99
N PHE A 13 -1.26 9.02 -22.41
CA PHE A 13 -1.74 10.41 -22.50
C PHE A 13 -1.12 11.18 -23.68
N GLY A 14 -0.45 10.49 -24.61
CA GLY A 14 0.18 11.10 -25.76
C GLY A 14 -0.82 11.53 -26.84
N GLU A 15 -0.42 12.47 -27.68
CA GLU A 15 -1.24 12.93 -28.82
C GLU A 15 -1.16 11.94 -29.97
N THR A 16 -2.31 11.50 -30.47
CA THR A 16 -2.43 10.80 -31.74
C THR A 16 -2.46 11.83 -32.88
N SER A 17 -1.43 11.82 -33.73
CA SER A 17 -1.47 12.62 -34.97
C SER A 17 -2.49 11.99 -35.93
N ASN A 18 -3.60 12.69 -36.19
CA ASN A 18 -4.54 12.38 -37.27
C ASN A 18 -3.89 12.68 -38.63
N GLU A 19 -2.92 11.87 -39.06
CA GLU A 19 -2.61 11.78 -40.48
C GLU A 19 -3.52 10.70 -41.09
N GLU A 20 -4.58 11.19 -41.75
CA GLU A 20 -5.49 10.37 -42.52
C GLU A 20 -4.74 9.49 -43.53
N LYS A 21 -5.18 8.23 -43.60
CA LYS A 21 -5.07 7.33 -44.76
C LYS A 21 -3.65 6.93 -45.16
N SER A 22 -3.02 6.09 -44.35
CA SER A 22 -2.13 5.04 -44.84
C SER A 22 -1.95 3.96 -43.77
N LYS A 23 -1.95 2.69 -44.17
CA LYS A 23 -1.79 1.48 -43.34
C LYS A 23 -0.40 1.39 -42.67
N LYS A 24 0.01 2.40 -41.91
CA LYS A 24 1.24 2.43 -41.10
C LYS A 24 0.87 2.85 -39.68
N LYS A 25 1.38 2.09 -38.71
CA LYS A 25 1.17 2.22 -37.26
C LYS A 25 0.98 3.68 -36.82
N HIS A 26 -0.14 3.99 -36.15
CA HIS A 26 -0.39 5.29 -35.54
C HIS A 26 0.82 5.67 -34.66
N LYS A 27 1.48 6.78 -34.99
CA LYS A 27 2.65 7.25 -34.28
C LYS A 27 2.16 8.20 -33.18
N VAL A 28 1.99 7.68 -31.96
CA VAL A 28 1.60 8.47 -30.79
C VAL A 28 2.81 9.28 -30.34
N LYS A 29 2.65 10.60 -30.18
CA LYS A 29 3.67 11.46 -29.58
C LYS A 29 3.50 11.44 -28.05
N PRO A 30 4.47 10.90 -27.29
CA PRO A 30 4.33 10.81 -25.83
C PRO A 30 4.25 12.19 -25.19
N CYS A 31 3.49 12.32 -24.10
CA CYS A 31 3.43 13.57 -23.36
C CYS A 31 4.76 13.87 -22.60
N PRO A 32 5.08 15.14 -22.32
CA PRO A 32 6.33 15.49 -21.64
C PRO A 32 6.42 14.89 -20.22
N VAL A 33 7.56 14.26 -19.91
CA VAL A 33 7.83 13.70 -18.57
C VAL A 33 8.85 14.57 -17.84
N VAL A 34 8.46 15.11 -16.69
CA VAL A 34 9.36 15.83 -15.78
C VAL A 34 9.78 14.90 -14.65
N LYS A 35 11.06 14.56 -14.58
CA LYS A 35 11.64 13.76 -13.50
C LYS A 35 12.27 14.68 -12.45
N ILE A 36 11.69 14.71 -11.25
CA ILE A 36 12.28 15.42 -10.11
C ILE A 36 13.23 14.45 -9.40
N PRO A 37 14.54 14.72 -9.33
CA PRO A 37 15.46 13.84 -8.61
C PRO A 37 15.09 13.84 -7.13
N GLY A 38 14.65 12.69 -6.62
CA GLY A 38 14.41 12.51 -5.19
C GLY A 38 15.74 12.49 -4.44
N ARG A 39 15.87 13.33 -3.41
CA ARG A 39 16.95 13.17 -2.42
C ARG A 39 16.49 12.10 -1.44
N VAL A 40 16.90 10.86 -1.68
CA VAL A 40 16.68 9.75 -0.75
C VAL A 40 18.02 9.38 -0.16
N PHE A 41 18.10 9.37 1.17
CA PHE A 41 19.25 8.88 1.90
C PHE A 41 19.32 7.34 1.81
N PRO A 42 20.51 6.74 1.93
CA PRO A 42 20.65 5.29 1.89
C PRO A 42 19.85 4.62 3.02
N VAL A 43 19.26 3.46 2.71
CA VAL A 43 18.50 2.64 3.66
C VAL A 43 19.10 1.24 3.70
N ASP A 44 19.57 0.81 4.86
CA ASP A 44 20.05 -0.55 5.07
C ASP A 44 18.87 -1.52 5.20
N ILE A 45 18.91 -2.63 4.46
CA ILE A 45 17.82 -3.61 4.44
C ILE A 45 18.22 -4.85 5.24
N PHE A 46 17.46 -5.18 6.27
CA PHE A 46 17.61 -6.38 7.08
C PHE A 46 16.44 -7.33 6.81
N HIS A 47 16.75 -8.60 6.60
CA HIS A 47 15.76 -9.66 6.43
C HIS A 47 15.76 -10.59 7.63
N SER A 48 14.57 -10.99 8.09
CA SER A 48 14.44 -12.05 9.09
C SER A 48 15.04 -13.37 8.59
N LYS A 49 15.60 -14.17 9.51
CA LYS A 49 16.05 -15.54 9.17
C LYS A 49 14.88 -16.50 9.00
N GLN A 50 13.73 -16.20 9.61
CA GLN A 50 12.56 -17.07 9.61
C GLN A 50 11.69 -16.82 8.38
N ARG A 51 11.23 -17.91 7.74
CA ARG A 51 10.21 -17.81 6.68
C ARG A 51 8.89 -17.44 7.34
N GLN A 52 8.27 -16.35 6.90
CA GLN A 52 6.91 -16.04 7.35
C GLN A 52 5.95 -16.89 6.53
N ILE A 53 5.29 -17.84 7.19
CA ILE A 53 4.21 -18.61 6.59
C ILE A 53 2.94 -17.80 6.82
N MET A 54 2.34 -17.32 5.73
CA MET A 54 0.96 -16.83 5.75
C MET A 54 0.05 -18.03 5.97
N GLY A 55 -0.07 -18.47 7.22
CA GLY A 55 -0.88 -19.62 7.54
C GLY A 55 -2.34 -19.26 7.31
N HIS A 56 -3.02 -19.92 6.39
CA HIS A 56 -4.49 -20.02 6.39
C HIS A 56 -5.02 -20.59 7.73
N ARG A 57 -4.13 -21.22 8.52
CA ARG A 57 -4.37 -21.73 9.89
C ARG A 57 -3.17 -21.52 10.84
N GLY A 58 -2.29 -20.57 10.55
CA GLY A 58 -1.23 -20.16 11.48
C GLY A 58 -1.74 -18.97 12.29
N PRO A 59 -1.35 -18.80 13.56
CA PRO A 59 -1.92 -17.69 14.31
C PRO A 59 -1.40 -16.39 13.69
N LEU A 60 -2.34 -15.55 13.21
CA LEU A 60 -2.15 -14.16 12.79
C LEU A 60 -1.26 -13.36 13.78
N SER A 61 -1.04 -13.87 14.99
CA SER A 61 -0.17 -13.35 16.03
C SER A 61 1.34 -13.40 15.74
N THR A 62 1.84 -14.20 14.80
CA THR A 62 3.31 -14.39 14.69
C THR A 62 4.04 -13.16 14.17
N TYR A 63 3.55 -12.52 13.09
CA TYR A 63 4.20 -11.33 12.55
C TYR A 63 3.90 -10.07 13.37
N VAL A 64 2.72 -10.00 14.02
CA VAL A 64 2.40 -8.91 14.95
C VAL A 64 3.38 -8.95 16.13
N ARG A 65 3.56 -10.12 16.74
CA ARG A 65 4.53 -10.31 17.83
C ARG A 65 5.96 -9.99 17.38
N ALA A 66 6.38 -10.51 16.21
CA ALA A 66 7.70 -10.19 15.67
C ALA A 66 7.88 -8.69 15.40
N ALA A 67 6.83 -7.98 14.98
CA ALA A 67 6.85 -6.53 14.79
C ALA A 67 7.03 -5.80 16.12
N VAL A 68 6.31 -6.22 17.17
CA VAL A 68 6.44 -5.68 18.54
C VAL A 68 7.85 -5.90 19.08
N GLU A 69 8.36 -7.14 19.00
CA GLU A 69 9.71 -7.50 19.46
C GLU A 69 10.79 -6.71 18.73
N THR A 70 10.73 -6.65 17.40
CA THR A 70 11.68 -5.89 16.56
C THR A 70 11.61 -4.40 16.89
N THR A 71 10.41 -3.84 17.09
CA THR A 71 10.22 -2.43 17.47
C THR A 71 10.90 -2.12 18.80
N MET A 72 10.76 -2.99 19.80
CA MET A 72 11.43 -2.82 21.10
C MET A 72 12.94 -2.99 21.01
N GLN A 73 13.44 -3.91 20.16
CA GLN A 73 14.87 -4.06 19.90
C GLN A 73 15.46 -2.78 19.27
N VAL A 74 14.79 -2.25 18.24
CA VAL A 74 15.18 -0.99 17.57
C VAL A 74 15.13 0.17 18.58
N HIS A 75 14.07 0.28 19.37
CA HIS A 75 13.96 1.33 20.40
C HIS A 75 15.13 1.29 21.40
N ASN A 76 15.58 0.10 21.77
CA ASN A 76 16.59 -0.10 22.80
C ASN A 76 18.05 -0.05 22.30
N GLY A 77 18.28 -0.33 21.02
CA GLY A 77 19.64 -0.50 20.48
C GLY A 77 20.04 0.48 19.38
N GLU A 78 19.09 1.19 18.78
CA GLU A 78 19.37 2.10 17.67
C GLU A 78 19.37 3.57 18.11
N GLU A 79 20.16 4.38 17.42
CA GLU A 79 20.25 5.84 17.57
C GLU A 79 18.90 6.58 17.47
N PRO A 80 18.82 7.86 17.87
CA PRO A 80 17.61 8.66 17.72
C PRO A 80 17.01 8.64 16.30
N GLY A 81 15.69 8.49 16.25
CA GLY A 81 14.89 8.39 15.04
C GLY A 81 13.56 7.68 15.29
N HIS A 82 12.50 8.08 14.60
CA HIS A 82 11.18 7.49 14.76
C HIS A 82 11.05 6.16 14.02
N ILE A 83 10.14 5.32 14.51
CA ILE A 83 9.87 3.98 13.97
C ILE A 83 8.52 3.99 13.27
N LEU A 84 8.48 3.51 12.03
CA LEU A 84 7.27 3.21 11.29
C LEU A 84 7.09 1.70 11.21
N VAL A 85 6.07 1.18 11.87
CA VAL A 85 5.68 -0.23 11.83
C VAL A 85 4.51 -0.38 10.88
N ILE A 86 4.60 -1.30 9.91
CA ILE A 86 3.55 -1.51 8.92
C ILE A 86 2.88 -2.86 9.19
N LEU A 87 1.57 -2.83 9.45
CA LEU A 87 0.69 -3.97 9.70
C LEU A 87 -0.54 -3.91 8.78
N THR A 88 -1.43 -4.91 8.86
CA THR A 88 -2.47 -5.08 7.83
C THR A 88 -3.82 -4.46 8.18
N GLY A 89 -4.12 -4.25 9.46
CA GLY A 89 -5.40 -3.66 9.85
C GLY A 89 -5.53 -3.23 11.31
N GLN A 90 -6.66 -2.58 11.61
CA GLN A 90 -6.94 -1.94 12.90
C GLN A 90 -6.71 -2.85 14.12
N ARG A 91 -7.27 -4.08 14.11
CA ARG A 91 -7.16 -4.99 15.26
C ARG A 91 -5.70 -5.29 15.61
N GLU A 92 -4.89 -5.61 14.59
CA GLU A 92 -3.46 -5.90 14.75
C GLU A 92 -2.68 -4.67 15.21
N ILE A 93 -3.04 -3.49 14.69
CA ILE A 93 -2.41 -2.21 15.06
C ILE A 93 -2.65 -1.88 16.53
N GLU A 94 -3.90 -1.96 16.98
CA GLU A 94 -4.24 -1.63 18.37
C GLU A 94 -3.63 -2.63 19.36
N ASP A 95 -3.61 -3.93 19.00
CA ASP A 95 -2.95 -4.98 19.77
C ASP A 95 -1.43 -4.74 19.89
N ALA A 96 -0.77 -4.48 18.76
CA ALA A 96 0.66 -4.14 18.75
C ALA A 96 0.95 -2.88 19.57
N CYS A 97 0.11 -1.84 19.45
CA CYS A 97 0.26 -0.62 20.23
C CYS A 97 0.14 -0.88 21.74
N ALA A 98 -0.81 -1.71 22.16
CA ALA A 98 -0.98 -2.08 23.56
C ALA A 98 0.22 -2.87 24.09
N GLN A 99 0.72 -3.86 23.32
CA GLN A 99 1.88 -4.67 23.70
C GLN A 99 3.16 -3.84 23.78
N ILE A 100 3.43 -2.95 22.81
CA ILE A 100 4.59 -2.06 22.81
C ILE A 100 4.57 -1.16 24.06
N ARG A 101 3.42 -0.56 24.39
CA ARG A 101 3.28 0.27 25.60
C ARG A 101 3.46 -0.54 26.90
N ALA A 102 2.98 -1.78 26.94
CA ALA A 102 3.16 -2.67 28.10
C ALA A 102 4.65 -3.00 28.31
N LEU A 103 5.34 -3.47 27.26
CA LEU A 103 6.76 -3.79 27.30
C LEU A 103 7.63 -2.57 27.64
N HIS A 104 7.28 -1.38 27.15
CA HIS A 104 7.97 -0.15 27.51
C HIS A 104 7.87 0.14 29.01
N ARG A 105 6.65 0.08 29.58
CA ARG A 105 6.41 0.30 31.03
C ARG A 105 7.13 -0.70 31.92
N GLU A 106 7.26 -1.95 31.49
CA GLU A 106 8.05 -2.95 32.21
C GLU A 106 9.55 -2.60 32.24
N GLN A 107 10.05 -1.96 31.18
CA GLN A 107 11.45 -1.57 31.01
C GLN A 107 11.79 -0.19 31.61
N GLU A 108 10.81 0.68 31.85
CA GLU A 108 10.96 2.03 32.45
C GLU A 108 11.62 2.03 33.84
N LYS A 109 11.71 0.88 34.52
CA LYS A 109 12.43 0.75 35.79
C LYS A 109 13.95 0.95 35.66
N ARG A 110 14.48 1.08 34.45
CA ARG A 110 15.90 1.36 34.15
C ARG A 110 16.06 2.86 33.88
N ARG A 111 16.83 3.57 34.70
CA ARG A 111 17.15 4.99 34.51
C ARG A 111 17.84 5.22 33.14
N ASP A 112 17.55 6.37 32.53
CA ASP A 112 18.23 6.95 31.35
C ASP A 112 17.80 6.47 29.95
N ARG A 113 16.48 6.30 29.72
CA ARG A 113 15.94 5.91 28.41
C ARG A 113 15.06 6.98 27.76
N MET A 114 15.08 6.98 26.43
CA MET A 114 14.23 7.80 25.56
C MET A 114 12.75 7.42 25.78
N GLU A 115 11.87 8.41 25.94
CA GLU A 115 10.43 8.22 26.05
C GLU A 115 9.85 7.66 24.75
N LEU A 116 8.88 6.74 24.86
CA LEU A 116 8.23 6.12 23.71
C LEU A 116 6.79 6.61 23.53
N ARG A 117 6.52 7.32 22.43
CA ARG A 117 5.17 7.75 22.05
C ARG A 117 4.60 6.84 20.95
N VAL A 118 3.71 5.93 21.33
CA VAL A 118 3.11 4.93 20.41
C VAL A 118 1.79 5.45 19.83
N LEU A 119 1.68 5.51 18.50
CA LEU A 119 0.59 6.15 17.76
C LEU A 119 0.02 5.21 16.66
N PRO A 120 -1.27 4.86 16.70
CA PRO A 120 -1.88 4.06 15.63
C PRO A 120 -2.23 4.92 14.41
N LEU A 121 -2.23 4.34 13.21
CA LEU A 121 -2.64 5.00 11.97
C LEU A 121 -3.35 4.02 11.01
N TYR A 122 -4.66 4.17 10.85
CA TYR A 122 -5.48 3.38 9.93
C TYR A 122 -6.70 4.16 9.45
N GLY A 123 -7.34 3.72 8.36
CA GLY A 123 -8.33 4.52 7.63
C GLY A 123 -9.56 4.98 8.44
N ALA A 124 -10.04 4.16 9.37
CA ALA A 124 -11.18 4.48 10.23
C ALA A 124 -10.83 5.37 11.44
N LEU A 125 -9.56 5.76 11.62
CA LEU A 125 -9.13 6.57 12.75
C LEU A 125 -9.63 8.02 12.61
N GLN A 126 -10.12 8.63 13.68
CA GLN A 126 -10.58 10.02 13.68
C GLN A 126 -9.46 11.00 13.26
N GLY A 127 -9.81 12.03 12.47
CA GLY A 127 -8.85 12.98 11.91
C GLY A 127 -8.03 13.76 12.96
N ARG A 128 -8.54 13.95 14.18
CA ARG A 128 -7.75 14.54 15.28
C ARG A 128 -6.60 13.61 15.70
N ARG A 129 -6.88 12.32 15.88
CA ARG A 129 -5.86 11.32 16.26
C ARG A 129 -4.86 11.06 15.13
N GLN A 130 -5.31 11.09 13.87
CA GLN A 130 -4.41 11.00 12.73
C GLN A 130 -3.39 12.15 12.70
N ARG A 131 -3.75 13.36 13.18
CA ARG A 131 -2.84 14.51 13.19
C ARG A 131 -1.72 14.39 14.22
N GLU A 132 -1.91 13.63 15.30
CA GLU A 132 -0.92 13.47 16.37
C GLU A 132 0.43 12.90 15.90
N ILE A 133 0.44 12.16 14.77
CA ILE A 133 1.69 11.65 14.18
C ILE A 133 2.60 12.76 13.67
N PHE A 134 2.03 13.92 13.33
CA PHE A 134 2.75 15.10 12.84
C PHE A 134 3.23 16.02 13.96
N ASP A 135 2.81 15.80 15.21
CA ASP A 135 3.28 16.60 16.33
C ASP A 135 4.80 16.54 16.43
N ALA A 136 5.43 17.71 16.53
CA ALA A 136 6.87 17.80 16.75
C ALA A 136 7.21 17.28 18.16
N VAL A 137 8.30 16.52 18.25
CA VAL A 137 8.85 16.04 19.53
C VAL A 137 10.37 16.21 19.53
N PRO A 138 10.99 16.47 20.69
CA PRO A 138 12.44 16.50 20.80
C PRO A 138 13.00 15.08 20.59
N MET A 139 13.54 14.81 19.40
CA MET A 139 13.93 13.46 18.96
C MET A 139 15.02 12.82 19.82
N GLU A 140 15.82 13.61 20.53
CA GLU A 140 16.84 13.16 21.48
C GLU A 140 16.23 12.53 22.75
N ARG A 141 14.98 12.89 23.08
CA ARG A 141 14.29 12.44 24.29
C ARG A 141 13.06 11.61 24.00
N VAL A 142 12.43 11.76 22.84
CA VAL A 142 11.17 11.09 22.50
C VAL A 142 11.25 10.38 21.16
N ARG A 143 10.96 9.09 21.15
CA ARG A 143 10.77 8.27 19.95
C ARG A 143 9.29 8.09 19.67
N LYS A 144 8.83 8.57 18.50
CA LYS A 144 7.52 8.18 17.98
C LYS A 144 7.60 6.77 17.37
N VAL A 145 6.64 5.92 17.73
CA VAL A 145 6.38 4.63 17.09
C VAL A 145 5.02 4.74 16.42
N ILE A 146 5.01 4.89 15.10
CA ILE A 146 3.78 4.93 14.32
C ILE A 146 3.49 3.52 13.82
N VAL A 147 2.38 2.94 14.24
CA VAL A 147 1.92 1.61 13.80
C VAL A 147 0.79 1.82 12.80
N ALA A 148 1.06 1.56 11.53
CA ALA A 148 0.23 1.98 10.41
C ALA A 148 -0.19 0.84 9.47
N THR A 149 -1.27 1.04 8.73
CA THR A 149 -1.54 0.26 7.51
C THR A 149 -0.71 0.79 6.33
N ASN A 150 -0.97 0.28 5.12
CA ASN A 150 -0.43 0.80 3.86
C ASN A 150 -0.76 2.28 3.58
N ILE A 151 -1.53 2.99 4.43
CA ILE A 151 -1.68 4.45 4.36
C ILE A 151 -0.33 5.17 4.45
N ALA A 152 0.60 4.60 5.22
CA ALA A 152 1.95 5.14 5.34
C ALA A 152 2.85 4.82 4.12
N GLU A 153 2.40 3.98 3.18
CA GLU A 153 3.20 3.51 2.03
C GLU A 153 3.36 4.57 0.94
N THR A 154 2.34 5.38 0.66
CA THR A 154 2.31 6.30 -0.50
C THR A 154 2.09 7.76 -0.11
N SER A 155 1.13 8.07 0.77
CA SER A 155 0.58 9.44 0.84
C SER A 155 1.00 10.29 2.03
N LEU A 156 1.80 9.78 2.96
CA LEU A 156 2.11 10.50 4.21
C LEU A 156 3.62 10.62 4.48
N THR A 157 4.13 11.85 4.59
CA THR A 157 5.51 12.10 5.06
C THR A 157 5.47 12.35 6.55
N ILE A 158 6.02 11.42 7.34
CA ILE A 158 6.22 11.63 8.77
C ILE A 158 7.69 11.98 8.96
N ASP A 159 7.95 13.23 9.37
CA ASP A 159 9.31 13.70 9.59
C ASP A 159 9.97 12.94 10.74
N GLY A 160 11.26 12.64 10.57
CA GLY A 160 12.08 11.94 11.57
C GLY A 160 11.98 10.42 11.55
N VAL A 161 11.19 9.81 10.65
CA VAL A 161 11.20 8.35 10.48
C VAL A 161 12.54 7.91 9.92
N ARG A 162 13.25 7.09 10.70
CA ARG A 162 14.58 6.54 10.37
C ARG A 162 14.58 5.02 10.36
N TYR A 163 13.58 4.41 10.98
CA TYR A 163 13.45 2.96 11.10
C TYR A 163 12.10 2.51 10.58
N VAL A 164 12.10 1.51 9.70
CA VAL A 164 10.87 0.86 9.20
C VAL A 164 10.86 -0.59 9.65
N VAL A 165 9.74 -1.06 10.18
CA VAL A 165 9.47 -2.47 10.48
C VAL A 165 8.34 -2.93 9.55
N ASP A 166 8.67 -3.75 8.56
CA ASP A 166 7.74 -4.16 7.49
C ASP A 166 7.32 -5.62 7.65
N CYS A 167 6.02 -5.84 7.87
CA CYS A 167 5.47 -7.20 7.97
C CYS A 167 5.44 -7.94 6.63
N GLY A 168 5.53 -7.25 5.49
CA GLY A 168 5.49 -7.87 4.16
C GLY A 168 4.10 -8.21 3.66
N PHE A 169 3.05 -7.76 4.35
CA PHE A 169 1.66 -8.01 3.98
C PHE A 169 0.85 -6.72 3.85
N THR A 170 -0.28 -6.84 3.15
CA THR A 170 -1.30 -5.79 3.03
C THR A 170 -2.68 -6.43 2.92
N LYS A 171 -3.74 -5.70 3.27
CA LYS A 171 -5.11 -6.11 2.94
C LYS A 171 -5.48 -5.58 1.56
N GLN A 172 -5.94 -6.46 0.69
CA GLN A 172 -6.44 -6.12 -0.63
C GLN A 172 -7.85 -6.63 -0.82
N LYS A 173 -8.65 -5.85 -1.56
CA LYS A 173 -9.92 -6.33 -2.09
C LYS A 173 -9.63 -7.34 -3.19
N VAL A 174 -10.27 -8.49 -3.08
CA VAL A 174 -10.25 -9.55 -4.09
C VAL A 174 -11.69 -9.94 -4.39
N TYR A 175 -12.02 -9.95 -5.68
CA TYR A 175 -13.30 -10.40 -6.19
C TYR A 175 -13.25 -11.89 -6.54
N ASN A 176 -14.21 -12.67 -6.04
CA ASN A 176 -14.42 -14.04 -6.47
C ASN A 176 -15.60 -14.08 -7.47
N PRO A 177 -15.35 -14.30 -8.78
CA PRO A 177 -16.41 -14.28 -9.78
C PRO A 177 -17.43 -15.42 -9.60
N THR A 178 -16.99 -16.60 -9.14
CA THR A 178 -17.87 -17.75 -8.90
C THR A 178 -18.85 -17.48 -7.75
N GLN A 179 -18.42 -16.77 -6.71
CA GLN A 179 -19.26 -16.43 -5.56
C GLN A 179 -19.93 -15.04 -5.68
N GLN A 180 -19.59 -14.28 -6.72
CA GLN A 180 -20.01 -12.88 -6.92
C GLN A 180 -19.80 -12.00 -5.68
N MET A 181 -18.73 -12.26 -4.92
CA MET A 181 -18.49 -11.61 -3.63
C MET A 181 -17.11 -10.99 -3.60
N GLU A 182 -17.05 -9.76 -3.11
CA GLU A 182 -15.80 -9.10 -2.75
C GLU A 182 -15.42 -9.44 -1.32
N SER A 183 -14.14 -9.76 -1.11
CA SER A 183 -13.59 -10.01 0.21
C SER A 183 -12.30 -9.23 0.40
N LEU A 184 -12.02 -8.86 1.66
CA LEU A 184 -10.74 -8.28 2.04
C LEU A 184 -9.84 -9.40 2.57
N VAL A 185 -8.82 -9.74 1.78
CA VAL A 185 -7.86 -10.77 2.14
C VAL A 185 -6.50 -10.14 2.42
N VAL A 186 -5.80 -10.71 3.39
CA VAL A 186 -4.39 -10.39 3.62
C VAL A 186 -3.58 -11.10 2.54
N VAL A 187 -2.69 -10.39 1.87
CA VAL A 187 -1.83 -10.92 0.81
C VAL A 187 -0.40 -10.39 0.96
N PRO A 188 0.62 -11.10 0.44
CA PRO A 188 1.97 -10.56 0.35
C PRO A 188 2.01 -9.28 -0.48
N ILE A 189 2.89 -8.35 -0.11
CA ILE A 189 3.14 -7.15 -0.93
C ILE A 189 3.99 -7.47 -2.16
N SER A 190 4.00 -6.55 -3.12
CA SER A 190 4.93 -6.60 -4.24
C SER A 190 6.34 -6.13 -3.85
N LYS A 191 7.34 -6.47 -4.65
CA LYS A 191 8.72 -5.97 -4.50
C LYS A 191 8.77 -4.45 -4.58
N VAL A 192 7.97 -3.84 -5.46
CA VAL A 192 7.82 -2.39 -5.58
C VAL A 192 7.25 -1.79 -4.29
N SER A 193 6.17 -2.34 -3.73
CA SER A 193 5.63 -1.91 -2.44
C SER A 193 6.65 -2.05 -1.30
N ALA A 194 7.37 -3.17 -1.22
CA ALA A 194 8.42 -3.38 -0.22
C ALA A 194 9.54 -2.33 -0.32
N GLN A 195 9.89 -1.89 -1.54
CA GLN A 195 10.87 -0.85 -1.77
C GLN A 195 10.34 0.54 -1.36
N GLN A 196 9.07 0.85 -1.66
CA GLN A 196 8.43 2.09 -1.23
C GLN A 196 8.37 2.19 0.30
N ARG A 197 8.01 1.09 0.97
CA ARG A 197 8.00 0.99 2.44
C ARG A 197 9.38 1.22 3.03
N ALA A 198 10.40 0.54 2.52
CA ALA A 198 11.79 0.75 2.94
C ALA A 198 12.24 2.20 2.74
N GLY A 199 11.87 2.81 1.60
CA GLY A 199 12.19 4.21 1.29
C GLY A 199 11.63 5.23 2.29
N ARG A 200 10.66 4.87 3.14
CA ARG A 200 10.15 5.74 4.21
C ARG A 200 11.21 6.03 5.28
N ALA A 201 12.17 5.13 5.50
CA ALA A 201 13.27 5.33 6.43
C ALA A 201 14.34 6.31 5.91
N GLY A 202 14.42 6.52 4.59
CA GLY A 202 15.49 7.29 3.94
C GLY A 202 15.10 8.72 3.56
N ARG A 203 14.01 9.27 4.12
CA ARG A 203 13.50 10.58 3.67
C ARG A 203 14.24 11.77 4.26
N THR A 204 14.60 11.70 5.54
CA THR A 204 15.22 12.83 6.26
C THR A 204 16.69 12.58 6.60
N ALA A 205 17.10 11.32 6.73
CA ALA A 205 18.45 10.90 7.09
C ALA A 205 18.67 9.43 6.65
N PRO A 206 19.92 8.92 6.68
CA PRO A 206 20.18 7.49 6.48
C PRO A 206 19.39 6.65 7.48
N GLY A 207 18.75 5.59 7.00
CA GLY A 207 17.80 4.81 7.78
C GLY A 207 17.98 3.30 7.65
N LYS A 208 17.13 2.54 8.34
CA LYS A 208 17.13 1.07 8.32
C LYS A 208 15.72 0.55 8.11
N CYS A 209 15.60 -0.52 7.34
CA CYS A 209 14.35 -1.25 7.13
C CYS A 209 14.51 -2.70 7.58
N TYR A 210 13.74 -3.11 8.57
CA TYR A 210 13.66 -4.47 9.09
C TYR A 210 12.46 -5.17 8.48
N ARG A 211 12.72 -6.04 7.50
CA ARG A 211 11.73 -6.89 6.86
C ARG A 211 11.55 -8.14 7.72
N LEU A 212 10.32 -8.37 8.19
CA LEU A 212 10.02 -9.50 9.07
C LEU A 212 9.98 -10.86 8.33
N TYR A 213 10.20 -10.83 7.02
CA TYR A 213 10.28 -11.96 6.11
C TYR A 213 11.71 -12.17 5.58
N ASN A 214 12.03 -13.42 5.28
CA ASN A 214 13.36 -13.78 4.78
C ASN A 214 13.57 -13.35 3.32
N LYS A 215 14.82 -13.45 2.86
CA LYS A 215 15.23 -13.04 1.51
C LYS A 215 14.54 -13.88 0.43
N SER A 216 14.40 -15.18 0.63
CA SER A 216 13.68 -16.07 -0.31
C SER A 216 12.20 -15.68 -0.45
N SER A 217 11.50 -15.39 0.65
CA SER A 217 10.12 -14.90 0.57
C SER A 217 10.01 -13.56 -0.17
N TYR A 218 11.01 -12.69 -0.06
CA TYR A 218 11.06 -11.46 -0.86
C TYR A 218 11.28 -11.73 -2.35
N GLU A 219 12.13 -12.70 -2.68
CA GLU A 219 12.39 -13.12 -4.06
C GLU A 219 11.15 -13.75 -4.71
N ASP A 220 10.34 -14.47 -3.94
CA ASP A 220 9.06 -15.08 -4.35
C ASP A 220 7.94 -14.04 -4.57
N MET A 221 8.07 -12.81 -4.07
CA MET A 221 7.05 -11.76 -4.24
C MET A 221 6.92 -11.33 -5.70
N ALA A 222 5.68 -11.01 -6.10
CA ALA A 222 5.41 -10.40 -7.39
C ALA A 222 6.17 -9.07 -7.54
N GLN A 223 6.61 -8.77 -8.76
CA GLN A 223 7.33 -7.52 -9.01
C GLN A 223 6.47 -6.30 -8.71
N GLU A 224 5.24 -6.29 -9.23
CA GLU A 224 4.24 -5.23 -9.04
C GLU A 224 2.92 -5.81 -8.56
N THR A 225 2.10 -4.96 -7.95
CA THR A 225 0.75 -5.32 -7.55
C THR A 225 -0.17 -5.22 -8.77
N VAL A 226 -0.95 -6.29 -9.02
CA VAL A 226 -1.97 -6.30 -10.08
C VAL A 226 -2.88 -5.08 -9.93
N PRO A 227 -3.18 -4.29 -10.99
CA PRO A 227 -4.07 -3.12 -10.95
C PRO A 227 -5.44 -3.40 -10.33
N GLU A 228 -6.06 -2.38 -9.71
CA GLU A 228 -7.34 -2.57 -8.99
C GLU A 228 -8.48 -2.98 -9.91
N ILE A 229 -8.55 -2.35 -11.09
CA ILE A 229 -9.55 -2.66 -12.11
C ILE A 229 -9.52 -4.13 -12.59
N GLN A 230 -8.40 -4.83 -12.44
CA GLN A 230 -8.24 -6.22 -12.85
C GLN A 230 -8.57 -7.23 -11.73
N ARG A 231 -8.93 -6.78 -10.52
CA ARG A 231 -9.07 -7.65 -9.34
C ARG A 231 -10.29 -7.35 -8.45
N THR A 232 -11.16 -6.43 -8.86
CA THR A 232 -12.38 -6.01 -8.13
C THR A 232 -13.64 -6.19 -8.97
N ASN A 233 -14.82 -6.14 -8.35
CA ASN A 233 -16.08 -6.09 -9.09
C ASN A 233 -16.21 -4.75 -9.83
N LEU A 234 -16.53 -4.81 -11.11
CA LEU A 234 -16.62 -3.65 -12.00
C LEU A 234 -18.03 -3.06 -12.13
N ALA A 235 -19.07 -3.62 -11.48
CA ALA A 235 -20.45 -3.15 -11.59
C ALA A 235 -20.59 -1.64 -11.32
N ASN A 236 -20.02 -1.14 -10.23
CA ASN A 236 -20.04 0.29 -9.92
C ASN A 236 -19.27 1.11 -10.97
N THR A 237 -18.09 0.64 -11.39
CA THR A 237 -17.28 1.32 -12.41
C THR A 237 -18.00 1.42 -13.75
N VAL A 238 -18.61 0.33 -14.21
CA VAL A 238 -19.41 0.27 -15.44
C VAL A 238 -20.62 1.18 -15.36
N LEU A 239 -21.31 1.19 -14.21
CA LEU A 239 -22.43 2.11 -13.97
C LEU A 239 -21.99 3.57 -14.09
N TYR A 240 -20.85 3.94 -13.49
CA TYR A 240 -20.29 5.28 -13.62
C TYR A 240 -19.91 5.63 -15.07
N LEU A 241 -19.29 4.71 -15.82
CA LEU A 241 -18.98 4.94 -17.23
C LEU A 241 -20.26 5.19 -18.05
N LYS A 242 -21.31 4.41 -17.82
CA LYS A 242 -22.62 4.59 -18.45
C LYS A 242 -23.26 5.93 -18.10
N LEU A 243 -23.18 6.36 -16.83
CA LEU A 243 -23.66 7.69 -16.39
C LEU A 243 -22.90 8.84 -17.06
N LEU A 244 -21.62 8.65 -17.39
CA LEU A 244 -20.81 9.62 -18.14
C LEU A 244 -21.11 9.62 -19.65
N GLY A 245 -22.06 8.80 -20.13
CA GLY A 245 -22.41 8.69 -21.54
C GLY A 245 -21.51 7.75 -22.34
N ILE A 246 -20.67 6.95 -21.69
CA ILE A 246 -19.81 5.98 -22.35
C ILE A 246 -20.61 4.69 -22.58
N HIS A 247 -21.09 4.51 -23.81
CA HIS A 247 -21.91 3.36 -24.17
C HIS A 247 -21.08 2.09 -24.42
N ASP A 248 -19.96 2.22 -25.13
CA ASP A 248 -19.02 1.13 -25.39
C ASP A 248 -17.99 1.04 -24.26
N VAL A 249 -18.33 0.27 -23.24
CA VAL A 249 -17.43 0.02 -22.10
C VAL A 249 -16.33 -0.99 -22.45
N LEU A 250 -16.53 -1.86 -23.44
CA LEU A 250 -15.51 -2.85 -23.86
C LEU A 250 -14.40 -2.15 -24.66
N GLY A 251 -14.77 -1.23 -25.54
CA GLY A 251 -13.83 -0.42 -26.33
C GLY A 251 -13.29 0.81 -25.60
N PHE A 252 -13.62 1.01 -24.32
CA PHE A 252 -13.10 2.14 -23.55
C PHE A 252 -11.57 2.02 -23.40
N PRO A 253 -10.80 3.10 -23.63
CA PRO A 253 -9.34 3.06 -23.60
C PRO A 253 -8.83 2.99 -22.15
N TYR A 254 -8.87 1.82 -21.54
CA TYR A 254 -8.29 1.57 -20.21
C TYR A 254 -6.76 1.62 -20.25
N LEU A 255 -6.15 2.21 -19.21
CA LEU A 255 -4.69 2.13 -19.04
C LEU A 255 -4.25 0.67 -18.78
N ASP A 256 -4.94 0.01 -17.85
CA ASP A 256 -4.83 -1.40 -17.51
C ASP A 256 -6.19 -2.04 -17.83
N PRO A 257 -6.38 -2.67 -19.00
CA PRO A 257 -7.67 -3.23 -19.37
C PRO A 257 -8.06 -4.36 -18.40
N PRO A 258 -9.29 -4.35 -17.85
CA PRO A 258 -9.83 -5.50 -17.17
C PRO A 258 -10.08 -6.66 -18.14
N ASP A 259 -10.29 -7.85 -17.58
CA ASP A 259 -10.74 -9.00 -18.36
C ASP A 259 -12.16 -8.76 -18.90
N GLU A 260 -12.42 -9.20 -20.15
CA GLU A 260 -13.70 -8.99 -20.81
C GLU A 260 -14.86 -9.67 -20.07
N ASP A 261 -14.62 -10.86 -19.48
CA ASP A 261 -15.66 -11.57 -18.72
C ASP A 261 -16.06 -10.77 -17.49
N SER A 262 -15.12 -10.06 -16.86
CA SER A 262 -15.39 -9.19 -15.71
C SER A 262 -16.28 -7.99 -16.09
N LEU A 263 -16.09 -7.42 -17.28
CA LEU A 263 -16.95 -6.34 -17.80
C LEU A 263 -18.34 -6.86 -18.17
N LEU A 264 -18.41 -8.02 -18.81
CA LEU A 264 -19.68 -8.66 -19.18
C LEU A 264 -20.50 -9.02 -17.95
N ASP A 265 -19.87 -9.54 -16.91
CA ASP A 265 -20.54 -9.87 -15.65
C ASP A 265 -21.04 -8.63 -14.92
N ALA A 266 -20.28 -7.53 -14.95
CA ALA A 266 -20.74 -6.24 -14.43
C ALA A 266 -21.98 -5.71 -15.18
N LEU A 267 -22.01 -5.79 -16.51
CA LEU A 267 -23.18 -5.41 -17.32
C LEU A 267 -24.40 -6.27 -17.01
N LYS A 268 -24.24 -7.60 -16.92
CA LYS A 268 -25.30 -8.53 -16.54
C LYS A 268 -25.86 -8.20 -15.14
N GLN A 269 -24.99 -7.92 -14.17
CA GLN A 269 -25.42 -7.55 -12.81
C GLN A 269 -26.28 -6.28 -12.84
N LEU A 270 -25.86 -5.24 -13.56
CA LEU A 270 -26.61 -3.98 -13.65
C LEU A 270 -27.95 -4.14 -14.37
N TYR A 271 -28.02 -4.99 -15.41
CA TYR A 271 -29.29 -5.34 -16.06
C TYR A 271 -30.26 -6.04 -15.10
N VAL A 272 -29.78 -7.05 -14.36
CA VAL A 272 -30.59 -7.79 -13.38
C VAL A 272 -31.08 -6.88 -12.25
N LEU A 273 -30.26 -5.93 -11.81
CA LEU A 273 -30.63 -4.93 -10.81
C LEU A 273 -31.60 -3.86 -11.35
N GLY A 274 -31.87 -3.85 -12.66
CA GLY A 274 -32.77 -2.89 -13.30
C GLY A 274 -32.15 -1.51 -13.57
N ALA A 275 -30.83 -1.36 -13.37
CA ALA A 275 -30.11 -0.12 -13.69
C ALA A 275 -29.92 0.06 -15.21
N LEU A 276 -29.87 -1.05 -15.95
CA LEU A 276 -29.79 -1.06 -17.41
C LEU A 276 -31.03 -1.73 -18.04
N ASP A 277 -31.37 -1.34 -19.26
CA ASP A 277 -32.34 -2.04 -20.11
C ASP A 277 -31.67 -3.14 -20.96
N ALA A 278 -32.48 -3.84 -21.78
CA ALA A 278 -32.00 -4.94 -22.64
C ALA A 278 -31.04 -4.47 -23.75
N THR A 279 -30.95 -3.17 -23.99
CA THR A 279 -30.02 -2.54 -24.94
C THR A 279 -28.76 -1.98 -24.25
N ASN A 280 -28.57 -2.28 -22.94
CA ASN A 280 -27.50 -1.75 -22.11
C ASN A 280 -27.49 -0.22 -21.99
N VAL A 281 -28.67 0.40 -22.11
CA VAL A 281 -28.90 1.83 -21.87
C VAL A 281 -29.43 2.01 -20.45
N MET A 282 -29.01 3.11 -19.81
CA MET A 282 -29.47 3.48 -18.46
C MET A 282 -30.98 3.72 -18.47
N LYS A 283 -31.69 3.14 -17.49
CA LYS A 283 -33.11 3.44 -17.26
C LYS A 283 -33.31 4.70 -16.43
#